data_AF-A0A952UWH4-F1
#
_entry.id   AF-A0A952UWH4-F1
#
_cell.length_a   1.000
_cell.length_b   1.000
_cell.length_c   1.000
_cell.angle_alpha   90.00
_cell.angle_beta   90.00
_cell.angle_gamma   90.00
#
_symmetry.space_group_name_H-M   'P 1'
#
loop_
_entity.id
_entity.type
_entity.pdbx_description
1 polymer ?
#
loop_
_entity_poly.entity_id
_entity_poly.type
_entity_poly.pdbx_seq_one_letter_code
_entity_poly.pdbx_strand_id
1 'polypeptide(L)'
;MPNLLVPLLVVRDAPAALAFYARAFGADLVVRYDNEVLGTISHADLTVGDARFSVTEELRAWNSDAPPSLGGSPVVLQLGVDDATAALERAVLAGAEIVFPLGELCGERMARVRDPFGHLWVLTQRIEELTPEENQRRRNALFAELARAQRASPTSRAEAHESTAFELARRIRARECSSVELTRHFIDRIERLDGAINAVVVRDFERALEAAREADAALASDDGAALGPLHGVPLTLKESFDVAGLTTTCGALGPADPATSDSEVAARLRAAGAVLLGKTNVSAMLADFHTENPVFGRTANPCDPTRGVGGSSGGAAAALAAGLTALDVGSDLGGSVRNPAHYCGVFGHKPTFGLVSLAGHGLPTMPRAPDMAVAGPLARSAEDLALALEVLAGRPLTRAPARPARRVAVWPTDPFAPVDDEIAAAAQSFADAAARRGMAVSDRARPALDLATHRRAFAALVGAIVAGHAPPPDAEAERRAIRRAWRAFFEEWDVLVCPVMPTTARPHDEPPPLTQVLWSSLASLSYLPATAFPAGRSREGLPIGLQAISAEGADATSIELASLANRE
;
A
#
# COMPACT_ATOMS: atom_id res chain seq x y z
N MET A 1 -3.99 -5.85 64.53
CA MET A 1 -4.46 -4.69 63.75
C MET A 1 -5.55 -5.19 62.80
N PRO A 2 -6.59 -4.42 62.48
CA PRO A 2 -7.45 -4.76 61.35
C PRO A 2 -6.57 -4.90 60.09
N ASN A 3 -6.92 -5.82 59.20
CA ASN A 3 -6.22 -5.97 57.92
C ASN A 3 -6.33 -4.65 57.15
N LEU A 4 -5.20 -4.04 56.80
CA LEU A 4 -5.12 -2.76 56.12
C LEU A 4 -4.37 -2.94 54.79
N LEU A 5 -4.98 -2.52 53.69
CA LEU A 5 -4.35 -2.49 52.37
C LEU A 5 -3.91 -1.06 52.08
N VAL A 6 -2.59 -0.84 51.94
CA VAL A 6 -2.02 0.47 51.61
C VAL A 6 -1.26 0.34 50.29
N PRO A 7 -1.64 1.07 49.23
CA PRO A 7 -0.88 1.09 48.00
C PRO A 7 0.47 1.79 48.24
N LEU A 8 1.54 1.16 47.76
CA LEU A 8 2.89 1.71 47.75
C LEU A 8 3.24 2.21 46.36
N LEU A 9 3.47 3.51 46.22
CA LEU A 9 3.86 4.16 44.99
C LEU A 9 5.37 4.29 44.92
N VAL A 10 5.96 3.59 43.94
CA VAL A 10 7.38 3.70 43.64
C VAL A 10 7.60 4.85 42.65
N VAL A 11 8.52 5.76 42.96
CA VAL A 11 8.84 6.93 42.12
C VAL A 11 10.35 7.12 42.01
N ARG A 12 10.82 7.84 40.98
CA ARG A 12 12.26 8.14 40.84
C ARG A 12 12.72 9.37 41.62
N ASP A 13 11.77 10.18 42.10
CA ASP A 13 12.03 11.39 42.89
C ASP A 13 10.93 11.53 43.95
N ALA A 14 11.18 10.94 45.12
CA ALA A 14 10.20 10.92 46.20
C ALA A 14 9.92 12.31 46.79
N PRO A 15 10.91 13.20 47.04
CA PRO A 15 10.63 14.57 47.47
C PRO A 15 9.69 15.33 46.52
N ALA A 16 9.91 15.25 45.20
CA ALA A 16 9.04 15.89 44.23
C ALA A 16 7.63 15.28 44.25
N ALA A 17 7.52 13.96 44.42
CA ALA A 17 6.25 13.26 44.50
C ALA A 17 5.43 13.68 45.72
N LEU A 18 6.05 13.77 46.90
CA LEU A 18 5.39 14.27 48.12
C LEU A 18 4.84 15.69 47.90
N ALA A 19 5.64 16.58 47.30
CA ALA A 19 5.23 17.94 47.02
C ALA A 19 4.09 18.02 45.99
N PHE A 20 4.12 17.14 44.97
CA PHE A 20 3.04 17.01 44.00
C PHE A 20 1.74 16.55 44.66
N TYR A 21 1.76 15.46 45.42
CA TYR A 21 0.54 14.89 46.04
C TYR A 21 -0.10 15.85 47.04
N ALA A 22 0.71 16.61 47.80
CA ALA A 22 0.21 17.67 48.67
C ALA A 22 -0.56 18.75 47.88
N ARG A 23 -0.03 19.22 46.74
CA ARG A 23 -0.69 20.24 45.92
C ARG A 23 -1.88 19.71 45.11
N ALA A 24 -1.74 18.53 44.52
CA ALA A 24 -2.71 17.93 43.62
C ALA A 24 -3.96 17.43 44.37
N PHE A 25 -3.72 16.69 45.46
CA PHE A 25 -4.78 15.94 46.15
C PHE A 25 -5.01 16.42 47.58
N GLY A 26 -4.25 17.40 48.07
CA GLY A 26 -4.33 17.81 49.48
C GLY A 26 -3.77 16.72 50.41
N ALA A 27 -2.75 15.99 49.97
CA ALA A 27 -2.17 14.91 50.76
C ALA A 27 -1.32 15.45 51.92
N ASP A 28 -1.60 14.96 53.13
CA ASP A 28 -0.83 15.26 54.33
C ASP A 28 0.23 14.19 54.58
N LEU A 29 1.45 14.60 54.90
CA LEU A 29 2.53 13.69 55.28
C LEU A 29 2.34 13.23 56.73
N VAL A 30 2.21 11.92 56.93
CA VAL A 30 2.04 11.31 58.27
C VAL A 30 3.39 10.95 58.87
N VAL A 31 4.20 10.22 58.12
CA VAL A 31 5.55 9.81 58.53
C VAL A 31 6.47 9.71 57.32
N ARG A 32 7.76 9.94 57.56
CA ARG A 32 8.83 9.84 56.57
C ARG A 32 10.03 9.15 57.19
N TYR A 33 10.64 8.25 56.41
CA TYR A 33 11.86 7.54 56.74
C TYR A 33 12.88 7.72 55.62
N ASP A 34 13.99 8.38 55.93
CA ASP A 34 15.07 8.61 54.99
C ASP A 34 16.08 7.46 55.00
N ASN A 35 16.63 7.14 53.84
CA ASN A 35 17.80 6.28 53.70
C ASN A 35 19.06 7.14 53.69
N GLU A 36 19.70 7.30 54.83
CA GLU A 36 20.89 8.14 54.98
C GLU A 36 22.09 7.66 54.12
N VAL A 37 22.13 6.37 53.75
CA VAL A 37 23.21 5.80 52.95
C VAL A 37 23.07 6.16 51.48
N LEU A 38 21.84 6.12 50.95
CA LEU A 38 21.55 6.41 49.54
C LEU A 38 21.12 7.86 49.30
N GLY A 39 20.82 8.62 50.35
CA GLY A 39 20.31 9.98 50.26
C GLY A 39 18.87 10.07 49.70
N THR A 40 18.10 8.98 49.80
CA THR A 40 16.76 8.83 49.22
C THR A 40 15.69 8.71 50.30
N ILE A 41 14.42 8.86 49.94
CA ILE A 41 13.31 8.54 50.85
C ILE A 41 13.01 7.04 50.75
N SER A 42 13.33 6.28 51.81
CA SER A 42 13.03 4.85 51.86
C SER A 42 11.53 4.57 51.95
N HIS A 43 10.79 5.43 52.65
CA HIS A 43 9.35 5.28 52.84
C HIS A 43 8.72 6.58 53.36
N ALA A 44 7.54 6.92 52.88
CA ALA A 44 6.72 8.01 53.40
C ALA A 44 5.24 7.65 53.33
N ASP A 45 4.50 7.82 54.41
CA ASP A 45 3.05 7.62 54.44
C ASP A 45 2.33 8.95 54.29
N LEU A 46 1.30 8.95 53.44
CA LEU A 46 0.44 10.10 53.20
C LEU A 46 -1.03 9.76 53.45
N THR A 47 -1.80 10.79 53.81
CA THR A 47 -3.25 10.73 53.93
C THR A 47 -3.95 11.72 53.01
N VAL A 48 -5.06 11.32 52.40
CA VAL A 48 -6.02 12.22 51.73
C VAL A 48 -7.39 11.92 52.32
N GLY A 49 -7.85 12.77 53.24
CA GLY A 49 -8.97 12.43 54.11
C GLY A 49 -8.68 11.13 54.90
N ASP A 50 -9.57 10.15 54.80
CA ASP A 50 -9.39 8.84 55.44
C ASP A 50 -8.55 7.84 54.61
N ALA A 51 -8.22 8.17 53.36
CA ALA A 51 -7.44 7.31 52.49
C ALA A 51 -5.94 7.39 52.84
N ARG A 52 -5.23 6.27 52.74
CA ARG A 52 -3.78 6.18 52.97
C ARG A 52 -3.07 5.58 51.78
N PHE A 53 -1.89 6.09 51.48
CA PHE A 53 -0.96 5.50 50.53
C PHE A 53 0.47 5.85 50.94
N SER A 54 1.42 5.04 50.50
CA SER A 54 2.83 5.26 50.80
C SER A 54 3.61 5.58 49.53
N VAL A 55 4.71 6.30 49.66
CA VAL A 55 5.64 6.62 48.58
C VAL A 55 7.03 6.12 48.96
N THR A 56 7.73 5.53 48.01
CA THR A 56 9.13 5.10 48.14
C THR A 56 9.91 5.42 46.87
N GLU A 57 11.21 5.60 47.02
CA GLU A 57 12.09 5.83 45.88
C GLU A 57 12.46 4.51 45.18
N GLU A 58 12.69 4.58 43.86
CA GLU A 58 13.05 3.42 43.04
C GLU A 58 14.33 2.76 43.57
N LEU A 59 14.26 1.46 43.83
CA LEU A 59 15.40 0.63 44.20
C LEU A 59 15.29 -0.72 43.50
N ARG A 60 15.83 -0.78 42.29
CA ARG A 60 15.72 -1.95 41.40
C ARG A 60 16.26 -3.25 42.00
N ALA A 61 17.31 -3.15 42.81
CA ALA A 61 17.88 -4.32 43.52
C ALA A 61 16.88 -4.99 44.48
N TRP A 62 15.78 -4.30 44.83
CA TRP A 62 14.71 -4.79 45.70
C TRP A 62 13.40 -5.01 44.93
N ASN A 63 13.42 -5.07 43.59
CA ASN A 63 12.24 -5.14 42.73
C ASN A 63 11.22 -4.02 43.00
N SER A 64 11.72 -2.84 43.36
CA SER A 64 10.92 -1.63 43.55
C SER A 64 11.15 -0.71 42.35
N ASP A 65 10.44 -0.97 41.25
CA ASP A 65 10.55 -0.23 39.98
C ASP A 65 9.44 0.83 39.84
N ALA A 66 9.80 2.05 39.44
CA ALA A 66 8.83 3.11 39.16
C ALA A 66 8.17 2.92 37.78
N PRO A 67 6.99 3.51 37.52
CA PRO A 67 6.28 3.37 36.24
C PRO A 67 7.12 3.60 34.97
N PRO A 68 8.03 4.60 34.90
CA PRO A 68 8.86 4.79 33.71
C PRO A 68 9.85 3.65 33.47
N SER A 69 10.18 2.87 34.49
CA SER A 69 11.02 1.67 34.42
C SER A 69 10.24 0.43 33.97
N LEU A 70 8.92 0.43 34.17
CA LEU A 70 8.01 -0.66 33.82
C LEU A 70 7.30 -0.46 32.45
N GLY A 71 7.50 0.69 31.80
CA GLY A 71 6.79 1.05 30.56
C GLY A 71 5.36 1.54 30.78
N GLY A 72 4.97 1.80 32.03
CA GLY A 72 3.62 2.26 32.40
C GLY A 72 3.34 2.07 33.88
N SER A 73 2.22 2.63 34.35
CA SER A 73 1.80 2.42 35.74
C SER A 73 1.34 0.96 35.93
N PRO A 74 1.86 0.25 36.93
CA PRO A 74 1.47 -1.14 37.18
C PRO A 74 0.09 -1.27 37.84
N VAL A 75 -0.44 -0.17 38.39
CA VAL A 75 -1.73 -0.12 39.09
C VAL A 75 -2.49 1.15 38.71
N VAL A 76 -3.79 1.13 38.88
CA VAL A 76 -4.63 2.34 38.76
C VAL A 76 -5.19 2.66 40.14
N LEU A 77 -4.94 3.86 40.62
CA LEU A 77 -5.44 4.33 41.92
C LEU A 77 -6.76 5.07 41.72
N GLN A 78 -7.77 4.72 42.51
CA GLN A 78 -9.05 5.41 42.49
C GLN A 78 -9.21 6.25 43.75
N LEU A 79 -9.44 7.55 43.57
CA LEU A 79 -9.66 8.52 44.62
C LEU A 79 -11.08 9.09 44.52
N GLY A 80 -11.90 8.78 45.53
CA GLY A 80 -13.20 9.42 45.72
C GLY A 80 -13.03 10.87 46.18
N VAL A 81 -13.72 11.80 45.53
CA VAL A 81 -13.66 13.23 45.85
C VAL A 81 -15.06 13.84 45.87
N ASP A 82 -15.25 14.85 46.71
CA ASP A 82 -16.52 15.58 46.81
C ASP A 82 -16.82 16.40 45.54
N ASP A 83 -15.77 16.96 44.93
CA ASP A 83 -15.85 17.73 43.68
C ASP A 83 -14.75 17.28 42.71
N ALA A 84 -15.15 16.50 41.70
CA ALA A 84 -14.23 15.99 40.68
C ALA A 84 -13.69 17.06 39.74
N THR A 85 -14.43 18.16 39.53
CA THR A 85 -13.96 19.28 38.69
C THR A 85 -12.79 19.96 39.38
N ALA A 86 -12.99 20.38 40.64
CA ALA A 86 -11.97 21.07 41.40
C ALA A 86 -10.74 20.19 41.65
N ALA A 87 -10.94 18.89 41.88
CA ALA A 87 -9.83 17.93 42.03
C ALA A 87 -9.02 17.78 40.74
N LEU A 88 -9.68 17.68 39.58
CA LEU A 88 -9.01 17.60 38.29
C LEU A 88 -8.19 18.87 38.00
N GLU A 89 -8.78 20.05 38.23
CA GLU A 89 -8.09 21.33 38.05
C GLU A 89 -6.83 21.44 38.91
N ARG A 90 -6.92 21.08 40.20
CA ARG A 90 -5.74 21.07 41.09
C ARG A 90 -4.67 20.09 40.62
N ALA A 91 -5.07 18.88 40.20
CA ALA A 91 -4.12 17.88 39.70
C ALA A 91 -3.38 18.37 38.45
N VAL A 92 -4.09 18.96 37.49
CA VAL A 92 -3.50 19.51 36.26
C VAL A 92 -2.58 20.70 36.58
N LEU A 93 -3.02 21.63 37.44
CA LEU A 93 -2.18 22.75 37.89
C LEU A 93 -0.91 22.28 38.63
N ALA A 94 -0.98 21.16 39.33
CA ALA A 94 0.17 20.54 40.00
C ALA A 94 1.11 19.81 39.02
N GLY A 95 0.70 19.58 37.78
CA GLY A 95 1.50 18.97 36.70
C GLY A 95 1.00 17.64 36.16
N ALA A 96 -0.22 17.20 36.51
CA ALA A 96 -0.80 15.97 35.97
C ALA A 96 -1.29 16.13 34.53
N GLU A 97 -1.12 15.08 33.72
CA GLU A 97 -1.64 14.99 32.35
C GLU A 97 -3.04 14.37 32.34
N ILE A 98 -3.98 14.96 31.60
CA ILE A 98 -5.32 14.37 31.42
C ILE A 98 -5.23 13.18 30.45
N VAL A 99 -5.53 11.97 30.95
CA VAL A 99 -5.59 10.73 30.14
C VAL A 99 -7.01 10.47 29.66
N PHE A 100 -8.00 10.76 30.51
CA PHE A 100 -9.41 10.66 30.18
C PHE A 100 -10.12 11.90 30.75
N PRO A 101 -10.75 12.74 29.91
CA PRO A 101 -11.38 13.97 30.38
C PRO A 101 -12.55 13.67 31.32
N LEU A 102 -12.90 14.66 32.15
CA LEU A 102 -14.01 14.53 33.08
C LEU A 102 -15.32 14.32 32.32
N GLY A 103 -16.04 13.26 32.67
CA GLY A 103 -17.34 12.95 32.10
C GLY A 103 -18.24 12.21 33.10
N GLU A 104 -19.53 12.15 32.78
CA GLU A 104 -20.52 11.38 33.54
C GLU A 104 -20.59 9.94 33.03
N LEU A 105 -20.42 9.00 33.94
CA LEU A 105 -20.26 7.57 33.68
C LEU A 105 -21.04 6.79 34.75
N CYS A 106 -22.25 6.36 34.39
CA CYS A 106 -23.06 5.43 35.20
C CYS A 106 -23.22 5.86 36.68
N GLY A 107 -23.71 7.08 36.93
CA GLY A 107 -23.97 7.57 38.30
C GLY A 107 -22.75 8.15 39.00
N GLU A 108 -21.62 8.28 38.30
CA GLU A 108 -20.40 8.94 38.80
C GLU A 108 -19.88 9.95 37.76
N ARG A 109 -19.29 11.05 38.23
CA ARG A 109 -18.41 11.91 37.42
C ARG A 109 -16.98 11.41 37.59
N MET A 110 -16.31 11.12 36.48
CA MET A 110 -14.99 10.50 36.50
C MET A 110 -14.03 11.16 35.51
N ALA A 111 -12.79 11.36 35.94
CA ALA A 111 -11.65 11.70 35.09
C ALA A 111 -10.48 10.74 35.35
N ARG A 112 -9.57 10.59 34.38
CA ARG A 112 -8.27 9.93 34.58
C ARG A 112 -7.13 10.89 34.32
N VAL A 113 -6.17 10.90 35.23
CA VAL A 113 -4.93 11.67 35.08
C VAL A 113 -3.71 10.79 35.28
N ARG A 114 -2.62 11.15 34.63
CA ARG A 114 -1.28 10.59 34.87
C ARG A 114 -0.48 11.62 35.66
N ASP A 115 0.06 11.23 36.80
CA ASP A 115 0.94 12.11 37.55
C ASP A 115 2.34 12.21 36.90
N PRO A 116 3.17 13.21 37.27
CA PRO A 116 4.50 13.37 36.70
C PRO A 116 5.44 12.18 36.87
N PHE A 117 5.11 11.26 37.79
CA PHE A 117 5.91 10.07 38.10
C PHE A 117 5.39 8.83 37.37
N GLY A 118 4.36 9.00 36.54
CA GLY A 118 3.80 8.00 35.64
C GLY A 118 2.68 7.15 36.24
N HIS A 119 2.22 7.42 37.47
CA HIS A 119 1.10 6.69 38.06
C HIS A 119 -0.25 7.19 37.53
N LEU A 120 -1.19 6.27 37.38
CA LEU A 120 -2.53 6.57 36.90
C LEU A 120 -3.50 6.73 38.06
N TRP A 121 -4.21 7.86 38.07
CA TRP A 121 -5.22 8.21 39.05
C TRP A 121 -6.58 8.36 38.38
N VAL A 122 -7.60 7.83 39.03
CA VAL A 122 -9.02 7.92 38.68
C VAL A 122 -9.68 8.78 39.74
N LEU A 123 -10.11 9.98 39.35
CA LEU A 123 -10.85 10.89 40.24
C LEU A 123 -12.33 10.62 40.05
N THR A 124 -13.04 10.23 41.11
CA THR A 124 -14.46 9.88 41.04
C THR A 124 -15.29 10.66 42.03
N GLN A 125 -16.37 11.28 41.56
CA GLN A 125 -17.40 11.93 42.37
C GLN A 125 -18.71 11.19 42.13
N ARG A 126 -19.33 10.66 43.18
CA ARG A 126 -20.63 10.00 43.05
C ARG A 126 -21.74 11.04 42.89
N ILE A 127 -22.58 10.87 41.86
CA ILE A 127 -23.69 11.78 41.55
C ILE A 127 -25.07 11.13 41.73
N GLU A 128 -25.17 9.81 41.62
CA GLU A 128 -26.41 9.06 41.73
C GLU A 128 -26.15 7.69 42.37
N GLU A 129 -27.01 7.24 43.29
CA GLU A 129 -27.00 5.85 43.74
C GLU A 129 -27.78 4.96 42.77
N LEU A 130 -27.09 4.01 42.14
CA LEU A 130 -27.68 3.06 41.21
C LEU A 130 -27.71 1.65 41.80
N THR A 131 -28.79 0.90 41.55
CA THR A 131 -28.80 -0.54 41.86
C THR A 131 -27.79 -1.28 40.96
N PRO A 132 -27.28 -2.46 41.38
CA PRO A 132 -26.36 -3.25 40.56
C PRO A 132 -26.90 -3.54 39.15
N GLU A 133 -28.20 -3.82 39.03
CA GLU A 133 -28.85 -4.08 37.74
C GLU A 133 -28.90 -2.85 36.84
N GLU A 134 -29.23 -1.68 37.41
CA GLU A 134 -29.29 -0.43 36.64
C GLU A 134 -27.89 0.02 36.21
N ASN A 135 -26.91 -0.11 37.09
CA ASN A 135 -25.51 0.14 36.76
C ASN A 135 -25.03 -0.80 35.64
N GLN A 136 -25.35 -2.10 35.71
CA GLN A 136 -25.01 -3.06 34.65
C GLN A 136 -25.68 -2.69 33.31
N ARG A 137 -26.94 -2.26 33.30
CA ARG A 137 -27.63 -1.80 32.08
C ARG A 137 -26.96 -0.58 31.46
N ARG A 138 -26.69 0.46 32.26
CA ARG A 138 -26.03 1.69 31.77
C ARG A 138 -24.59 1.41 31.30
N ARG A 139 -23.83 0.56 32.01
CA ARG A 139 -22.50 0.12 31.57
C ARG A 139 -22.56 -0.65 30.26
N ASN A 140 -23.52 -1.55 30.08
CA ASN A 140 -23.69 -2.27 28.81
C ASN A 140 -24.01 -1.30 27.66
N ALA A 141 -24.86 -0.29 27.88
CA ALA A 141 -25.18 0.72 26.88
C ALA A 141 -23.94 1.56 26.52
N LEU A 142 -23.21 2.05 27.53
CA LEU A 142 -21.94 2.78 27.35
C LEU A 142 -20.92 1.94 26.60
N PHE A 143 -20.68 0.69 26.99
CA PHE A 143 -19.72 -0.18 26.31
C PHE A 143 -20.19 -0.58 24.90
N ALA A 144 -21.50 -0.67 24.65
CA ALA A 144 -22.02 -0.87 23.29
C ALA A 144 -21.79 0.37 22.41
N GLU A 145 -21.95 1.57 22.97
CA GLU A 145 -21.64 2.84 22.29
C GLU A 145 -20.14 3.00 22.06
N LEU A 146 -19.30 2.74 23.07
CA LEU A 146 -17.85 2.70 22.95
C LEU A 146 -17.40 1.61 21.97
N ALA A 147 -18.06 0.46 21.90
CA ALA A 147 -17.78 -0.58 20.92
C ALA A 147 -18.20 -0.16 19.50
N ARG A 148 -19.29 0.60 19.34
CA ARG A 148 -19.68 1.21 18.07
C ARG A 148 -18.68 2.31 17.66
N ALA A 149 -18.22 3.12 18.61
CA ALA A 149 -17.19 4.13 18.40
C ALA A 149 -15.80 3.52 18.13
N GLN A 150 -15.45 2.40 18.76
CA GLN A 150 -14.24 1.61 18.47
C GLN A 150 -14.32 0.88 17.12
N ARG A 151 -15.53 0.46 16.71
CA ARG A 151 -15.79 0.03 15.34
C ARG A 151 -15.69 1.20 14.35
N ALA A 152 -15.81 2.45 14.83
CA ALA A 152 -15.70 3.68 14.07
C ALA A 152 -14.35 4.43 14.22
N SER A 153 -13.34 3.91 14.96
CA SER A 153 -11.94 4.42 15.02
C SER A 153 -11.06 3.54 15.94
N PRO A 154 -9.72 3.40 15.77
CA PRO A 154 -8.85 3.31 14.61
C PRO A 154 -8.16 1.91 14.58
N THR A 155 -8.92 0.84 14.83
CA THR A 155 -8.45 -0.57 14.76
C THR A 155 -8.88 -1.30 13.47
N SER A 156 -9.29 -0.57 12.42
CA SER A 156 -9.39 -1.08 11.03
C SER A 156 -8.20 -0.66 10.14
N ARG A 157 -7.13 -0.14 10.77
CA ARG A 157 -5.80 0.10 10.19
C ARG A 157 -4.95 -1.16 10.05
N ALA A 158 -5.45 -2.36 10.36
CA ALA A 158 -4.90 -3.56 9.72
C ALA A 158 -5.01 -3.33 8.21
N GLU A 159 -3.86 -3.34 7.56
CA GLU A 159 -3.36 -2.19 6.82
C GLU A 159 -4.20 -1.86 5.59
N ALA A 160 -4.92 -0.73 5.58
CA ALA A 160 -5.68 -0.29 4.40
C ALA A 160 -4.81 -0.20 3.12
N HIS A 161 -3.49 -0.08 3.30
CA HIS A 161 -2.51 -0.09 2.22
C HIS A 161 -2.07 -1.49 1.77
N GLU A 162 -2.39 -2.54 2.54
CA GLU A 162 -2.30 -3.95 2.13
C GLU A 162 -3.57 -4.41 1.40
N SER A 163 -4.73 -3.79 1.68
CA SER A 163 -6.00 -4.10 0.99
C SER A 163 -5.93 -3.84 -0.52
N THR A 164 -6.66 -4.64 -1.30
CA THR A 164 -6.86 -4.43 -2.74
C THR A 164 -7.70 -3.17 -3.02
N ALA A 165 -7.59 -2.60 -4.22
CA ALA A 165 -8.40 -1.45 -4.62
C ALA A 165 -9.91 -1.78 -4.58
N PHE A 166 -10.27 -2.99 -5.00
CA PHE A 166 -11.63 -3.52 -4.90
C PHE A 166 -12.13 -3.60 -3.44
N GLU A 167 -11.32 -4.09 -2.51
CA GLU A 167 -11.68 -4.14 -1.09
C GLU A 167 -11.85 -2.75 -0.50
N LEU A 168 -11.00 -1.79 -0.87
CA LEU A 168 -11.13 -0.40 -0.43
C LEU A 168 -12.43 0.23 -0.92
N ALA A 169 -12.77 0.07 -2.21
CA ALA A 169 -14.05 0.53 -2.76
C ALA A 169 -15.24 -0.09 -2.01
N ARG A 170 -15.17 -1.38 -1.69
CA ARG A 170 -16.19 -2.09 -0.91
C ARG A 170 -16.33 -1.52 0.50
N ARG A 171 -15.22 -1.29 1.20
CA ARG A 171 -15.21 -0.72 2.56
C ARG A 171 -15.81 0.69 2.58
N ILE A 172 -15.49 1.52 1.57
CA ILE A 172 -16.10 2.85 1.40
C ILE A 172 -17.60 2.73 1.24
N ARG A 173 -18.07 1.92 0.28
CA ARG A 173 -19.51 1.71 0.03
C ARG A 173 -20.26 1.17 1.24
N ALA A 174 -19.61 0.29 2.01
CA ALA A 174 -20.16 -0.25 3.26
C ALA A 174 -20.11 0.73 4.44
N ARG A 175 -19.54 1.94 4.24
CA ARG A 175 -19.31 2.95 5.27
C ARG A 175 -18.48 2.43 6.44
N GLU A 176 -17.58 1.48 6.16
CA GLU A 176 -16.58 0.95 7.11
C GLU A 176 -15.39 1.91 7.26
N CYS A 177 -15.16 2.75 6.25
CA CYS A 177 -14.25 3.89 6.25
C CYS A 177 -14.72 4.93 5.23
N SER A 178 -14.34 6.18 5.40
CA SER A 178 -14.57 7.24 4.40
C SER A 178 -13.45 7.32 3.36
N SER A 179 -13.75 7.90 2.21
CA SER A 179 -12.79 8.27 1.17
C SER A 179 -11.74 9.24 1.71
N VAL A 180 -12.16 10.23 2.51
CA VAL A 180 -11.23 11.20 3.14
C VAL A 180 -10.27 10.50 4.11
N GLU A 181 -10.74 9.58 4.95
CA GLU A 181 -9.87 8.82 5.87
C GLU A 181 -8.84 7.98 5.11
N LEU A 182 -9.25 7.28 4.05
CA LEU A 182 -8.34 6.50 3.23
C LEU A 182 -7.34 7.39 2.48
N THR A 183 -7.81 8.48 1.88
CA THR A 183 -6.95 9.43 1.16
C THR A 183 -5.89 10.02 2.09
N ARG A 184 -6.28 10.46 3.30
CA ARG A 184 -5.32 10.90 4.33
C ARG A 184 -4.34 9.81 4.72
N HIS A 185 -4.82 8.58 4.90
CA HIS A 185 -3.95 7.44 5.22
C HIS A 185 -2.86 7.21 4.17
N PHE A 186 -3.19 7.27 2.87
CA PHE A 186 -2.18 7.13 1.81
C PHE A 186 -1.26 8.36 1.72
N ILE A 187 -1.77 9.58 1.91
CA ILE A 187 -0.95 10.80 1.97
C ILE A 187 0.07 10.69 3.11
N ASP A 188 -0.36 10.37 4.34
CA ASP A 188 0.52 10.21 5.51
C ASP A 188 1.63 9.18 5.27
N ARG A 189 1.33 8.13 4.48
CA ARG A 189 2.32 7.11 4.09
C ARG A 189 3.30 7.66 3.08
N ILE A 190 2.83 8.34 2.03
CA ILE A 190 3.70 8.96 1.03
C ILE A 190 4.65 9.96 1.71
N GLU A 191 4.13 10.85 2.56
CA GLU A 191 4.96 11.83 3.25
C GLU A 191 6.01 11.19 4.15
N ARG A 192 5.69 10.06 4.81
CA ARG A 192 6.60 9.37 5.72
C ARG A 192 7.65 8.50 5.02
N LEU A 193 7.28 7.80 3.95
CA LEU A 193 8.07 6.69 3.38
C LEU A 193 8.69 7.03 2.03
N ASP A 194 8.03 7.88 1.22
CA ASP A 194 8.42 8.11 -0.16
C ASP A 194 9.71 8.91 -0.30
N GLY A 195 10.17 9.61 0.74
CA GLY A 195 11.46 10.32 0.71
C GLY A 195 12.66 9.41 0.40
N ALA A 196 12.62 8.15 0.82
CA ALA A 196 13.67 7.16 0.54
C ALA A 196 13.44 6.36 -0.76
N ILE A 197 12.20 6.33 -1.26
CA ILE A 197 11.78 5.51 -2.40
C ILE A 197 11.73 6.34 -3.69
N ASN A 198 11.25 7.59 -3.58
CA ASN A 198 11.06 8.55 -4.66
C ASN A 198 10.14 8.03 -5.79
N ALA A 199 9.03 7.41 -5.39
CA ALA A 199 8.05 6.85 -6.31
C ALA A 199 6.95 7.85 -6.70
N VAL A 200 6.45 8.69 -5.79
CA VAL A 200 5.35 9.65 -6.04
C VAL A 200 5.89 11.08 -6.16
N VAL A 201 6.26 11.45 -7.38
CA VAL A 201 7.07 12.64 -7.67
C VAL A 201 6.28 13.90 -7.98
N VAL A 202 5.01 13.76 -8.37
CA VAL A 202 4.06 14.88 -8.46
C VAL A 202 2.96 14.62 -7.46
N ARG A 203 2.77 15.50 -6.48
CA ARG A 203 1.82 15.33 -5.38
C ARG A 203 0.66 16.31 -5.54
N ASP A 204 -0.56 15.79 -5.60
CA ASP A 204 -1.78 16.56 -5.84
C ASP A 204 -2.77 16.47 -4.65
N PHE A 205 -2.21 16.43 -3.44
CA PHE A 205 -2.92 16.03 -2.23
C PHE A 205 -4.10 16.90 -1.85
N GLU A 206 -4.02 18.21 -2.06
CA GLU A 206 -5.12 19.13 -1.76
C GLU A 206 -6.35 18.83 -2.63
N ARG A 207 -6.16 18.68 -3.95
CA ARG A 207 -7.22 18.29 -4.89
C ARG A 207 -7.69 16.85 -4.67
N ALA A 208 -6.79 15.95 -4.27
CA ALA A 208 -7.16 14.59 -3.89
C ALA A 208 -8.09 14.57 -2.67
N LEU A 209 -7.79 15.36 -1.63
CA LEU A 209 -8.65 15.47 -0.46
C LEU A 209 -9.99 16.11 -0.78
N GLU A 210 -10.04 17.06 -1.72
CA GLU A 210 -11.32 17.62 -2.18
C GLU A 210 -12.16 16.59 -2.92
N ALA A 211 -11.58 15.89 -3.90
CA ALA A 211 -12.25 14.80 -4.60
C ALA A 211 -12.72 13.69 -3.63
N ALA A 212 -11.98 13.45 -2.55
CA ALA A 212 -12.38 12.50 -1.52
C ALA A 212 -13.62 12.97 -0.74
N ARG A 213 -13.71 14.27 -0.40
CA ARG A 213 -14.92 14.86 0.23
C ARG A 213 -16.12 14.78 -0.69
N GLU A 214 -15.94 15.05 -1.98
CA GLU A 214 -16.98 14.91 -3.00
C GLU A 214 -17.46 13.46 -3.09
N ALA A 215 -16.55 12.49 -3.06
CA ALA A 215 -16.90 11.08 -3.06
C ALA A 215 -17.69 10.66 -1.81
N ASP A 216 -17.32 11.15 -0.63
CA ASP A 216 -18.07 10.90 0.61
C ASP A 216 -19.46 11.54 0.59
N ALA A 217 -19.57 12.77 0.07
CA ALA A 217 -20.85 13.46 -0.10
C ALA A 217 -21.77 12.73 -1.09
N ALA A 218 -21.21 12.23 -2.21
CA ALA A 218 -21.95 11.44 -3.19
C ALA A 218 -22.41 10.07 -2.66
N LEU A 219 -21.69 9.48 -1.68
CA LEU A 219 -22.13 8.26 -1.01
C LEU A 219 -23.25 8.51 0.02
N ALA A 220 -23.35 9.75 0.54
CA ALA A 220 -24.36 10.14 1.51
C ALA A 220 -25.71 10.51 0.87
N SER A 221 -25.76 10.82 -0.43
CA SER A 221 -27.02 11.08 -1.13
C SER A 221 -27.80 9.79 -1.38
N ASP A 222 -29.15 9.87 -1.35
CA ASP A 222 -30.07 8.73 -1.56
C ASP A 222 -30.11 8.25 -3.05
N ASP A 223 -29.35 8.86 -3.95
CA ASP A 223 -29.20 8.45 -5.35
C ASP A 223 -28.20 7.28 -5.46
N GLY A 224 -28.53 6.15 -4.84
CA GLY A 224 -27.68 4.95 -4.72
C GLY A 224 -27.31 4.23 -6.03
N ALA A 225 -27.50 4.84 -7.21
CA ALA A 225 -27.44 4.15 -8.50
C ALA A 225 -26.24 4.50 -9.42
N ALA A 226 -25.37 5.46 -9.08
CA ALA A 226 -24.35 5.95 -10.04
C ALA A 226 -22.87 5.88 -9.57
N LEU A 227 -22.56 5.21 -8.46
CA LEU A 227 -21.16 5.16 -7.96
C LEU A 227 -20.31 4.20 -8.81
N GLY A 228 -19.19 4.70 -9.35
CA GLY A 228 -18.26 3.91 -10.17
C GLY A 228 -17.49 2.84 -9.40
N PRO A 229 -16.92 1.83 -10.07
CA PRO A 229 -16.30 0.67 -9.41
C PRO A 229 -15.13 1.01 -8.48
N LEU A 230 -14.49 2.17 -8.64
CA LEU A 230 -13.38 2.66 -7.83
C LEU A 230 -13.78 3.85 -6.95
N HIS A 231 -15.08 4.00 -6.66
CA HIS A 231 -15.61 5.14 -5.90
C HIS A 231 -14.86 5.42 -4.60
N GLY A 232 -14.26 6.60 -4.52
CA GLY A 232 -13.50 7.11 -3.38
C GLY A 232 -12.13 6.45 -3.16
N VAL A 233 -11.67 5.56 -4.06
CA VAL A 233 -10.40 4.85 -3.87
C VAL A 233 -9.22 5.76 -4.25
N PRO A 234 -8.28 6.03 -3.33
CA PRO A 234 -7.08 6.81 -3.63
C PRO A 234 -6.05 5.99 -4.42
N LEU A 235 -5.60 6.52 -5.55
CA LEU A 235 -4.64 5.87 -6.44
C LEU A 235 -3.70 6.87 -7.12
N THR A 236 -2.67 6.37 -7.80
CA THR A 236 -1.68 7.17 -8.52
C THR A 236 -1.69 6.85 -10.01
N LEU A 237 -1.04 7.69 -10.82
CA LEU A 237 -0.96 7.51 -12.27
C LEU A 237 0.45 7.84 -12.76
N LYS A 238 1.03 7.02 -13.65
CA LYS A 238 2.36 7.28 -14.20
C LYS A 238 2.50 8.71 -14.78
N GLU A 239 3.63 9.37 -14.50
CA GLU A 239 3.85 10.79 -14.83
C GLU A 239 3.67 11.14 -16.32
N SER A 240 3.90 10.19 -17.22
CA SER A 240 3.70 10.35 -18.66
C SER A 240 2.25 10.47 -19.13
N PHE A 241 1.25 10.38 -18.24
CA PHE A 241 -0.15 10.62 -18.57
C PHE A 241 -0.57 12.01 -18.13
N ASP A 242 -1.26 12.72 -19.01
CA ASP A 242 -1.80 14.04 -18.72
C ASP A 242 -2.91 13.96 -17.67
N VAL A 243 -2.82 14.90 -16.73
CA VAL A 243 -3.83 15.18 -15.71
C VAL A 243 -4.03 16.69 -15.70
N ALA A 244 -5.27 17.15 -15.87
CA ALA A 244 -5.58 18.56 -16.01
C ALA A 244 -5.00 19.38 -14.84
N GLY A 245 -4.28 20.45 -15.17
CA GLY A 245 -3.61 21.33 -14.23
C GLY A 245 -2.29 20.80 -13.64
N LEU A 246 -1.84 19.60 -14.01
CA LEU A 246 -0.50 19.10 -13.69
C LEU A 246 0.41 19.12 -14.91
N THR A 247 1.70 19.30 -14.66
CA THR A 247 2.74 19.21 -15.69
C THR A 247 3.03 17.74 -16.03
N THR A 248 3.29 17.48 -17.31
CA THR A 248 3.81 16.20 -17.84
C THR A 248 5.15 16.45 -18.51
N THR A 249 6.21 15.84 -18.00
CA THR A 249 7.60 16.02 -18.42
C THR A 249 8.17 14.77 -19.09
N CYS A 250 7.62 13.59 -18.81
CA CYS A 250 8.18 12.30 -19.21
C CYS A 250 9.65 12.12 -18.77
N GLY A 251 10.05 12.77 -17.66
CA GLY A 251 11.43 12.77 -17.18
C GLY A 251 12.42 13.54 -18.08
N ALA A 252 11.93 14.45 -18.93
CA ALA A 252 12.75 15.29 -19.80
C ALA A 252 12.95 16.69 -19.20
N LEU A 253 14.17 17.23 -19.29
CA LEU A 253 14.43 18.63 -18.92
C LEU A 253 13.81 19.57 -19.97
N GLY A 254 13.22 20.67 -19.51
CA GLY A 254 12.67 21.72 -20.36
C GLY A 254 11.42 22.37 -19.75
N PRO A 255 10.95 23.49 -20.31
CA PRO A 255 9.67 24.04 -19.93
C PRO A 255 8.55 23.06 -20.32
N ALA A 256 7.61 22.83 -19.41
CA ALA A 256 6.43 22.03 -19.66
C ALA A 256 5.23 22.73 -19.01
N ASP A 257 4.28 23.16 -19.83
CA ASP A 257 3.06 23.78 -19.35
C ASP A 257 2.14 22.73 -18.72
N PRO A 258 1.32 23.11 -17.72
CA PRO A 258 0.30 22.22 -17.19
C PRO A 258 -0.67 21.75 -18.28
N ALA A 259 -1.05 20.48 -18.25
CA ALA A 259 -2.02 19.93 -19.20
C ALA A 259 -3.37 20.63 -19.06
N THR A 260 -4.02 20.95 -20.18
CA THR A 260 -5.34 21.61 -20.19
C THR A 260 -6.50 20.64 -20.04
N SER A 261 -6.25 19.34 -20.23
CA SER A 261 -7.24 18.27 -20.15
C SER A 261 -6.61 16.97 -19.62
N ASP A 262 -7.44 16.12 -19.03
CA ASP A 262 -7.03 14.76 -18.66
C ASP A 262 -6.72 13.91 -19.89
N SER A 263 -5.76 13.00 -19.75
CA SER A 263 -5.62 11.84 -20.63
C SER A 263 -6.87 10.97 -20.58
N GLU A 264 -7.10 10.15 -21.61
CA GLU A 264 -8.25 9.23 -21.63
C GLU A 264 -8.20 8.25 -20.44
N VAL A 265 -6.99 7.85 -20.02
CA VAL A 265 -6.77 7.01 -18.84
C VAL A 265 -7.21 7.74 -17.56
N ALA A 266 -6.74 8.97 -17.34
CA ALA A 266 -7.12 9.77 -16.18
C ALA A 266 -8.64 10.02 -16.13
N ALA A 267 -9.24 10.38 -17.27
CA ALA A 267 -10.67 10.60 -17.40
C ALA A 267 -11.48 9.33 -17.03
N ARG A 268 -11.07 8.15 -17.49
CA ARG A 268 -11.74 6.87 -17.16
C ARG A 268 -11.61 6.51 -15.68
N LEU A 269 -10.44 6.75 -15.07
CA LEU A 269 -10.24 6.53 -13.64
C LEU A 269 -11.14 7.45 -12.80
N ARG A 270 -11.23 8.74 -13.15
CA ARG A 270 -12.14 9.69 -12.48
C ARG A 270 -13.60 9.32 -12.68
N ALA A 271 -14.01 8.94 -13.89
CA ALA A 271 -15.37 8.48 -14.16
C ALA A 271 -15.73 7.19 -13.38
N ALA A 272 -14.74 6.34 -13.08
CA ALA A 272 -14.90 5.20 -12.19
C ALA A 272 -14.96 5.59 -10.70
N GLY A 273 -14.84 6.87 -10.36
CA GLY A 273 -14.92 7.42 -9.02
C GLY A 273 -13.59 7.43 -8.26
N ALA A 274 -12.46 7.19 -8.92
CA ALA A 274 -11.15 7.17 -8.26
C ALA A 274 -10.66 8.56 -7.87
N VAL A 275 -9.89 8.61 -6.78
CA VAL A 275 -9.24 9.82 -6.27
C VAL A 275 -7.75 9.79 -6.66
N LEU A 276 -7.32 10.68 -7.55
CA LEU A 276 -5.92 10.77 -7.98
C LEU A 276 -5.08 11.51 -6.92
N LEU A 277 -4.14 10.79 -6.28
CA LEU A 277 -3.20 11.34 -5.29
C LEU A 277 -2.09 12.19 -5.91
N GLY A 278 -1.74 11.90 -7.16
CA GLY A 278 -0.56 12.43 -7.81
C GLY A 278 -0.04 11.52 -8.91
N LYS A 279 1.19 11.78 -9.35
CA LYS A 279 1.83 11.06 -10.44
C LYS A 279 3.10 10.33 -10.01
N THR A 280 3.29 9.10 -10.50
CA THR A 280 4.44 8.26 -10.18
C THR A 280 5.60 8.43 -11.15
N ASN A 281 6.82 8.28 -10.63
CA ASN A 281 8.07 8.53 -11.34
C ASN A 281 8.24 7.65 -12.59
N VAL A 282 9.02 8.15 -13.54
CA VAL A 282 9.25 7.55 -14.86
C VAL A 282 10.74 7.51 -15.20
N SER A 283 11.13 6.61 -16.10
CA SER A 283 12.44 6.68 -16.75
C SER A 283 12.57 7.93 -17.61
N ALA A 284 13.80 8.43 -17.78
CA ALA A 284 14.10 9.51 -18.72
C ALA A 284 13.53 9.19 -20.11
N MET A 285 12.69 10.09 -20.64
CA MET A 285 12.03 9.96 -21.95
C MET A 285 11.21 8.67 -22.12
N LEU A 286 10.86 8.00 -21.01
CA LEU A 286 10.23 6.68 -20.97
C LEU A 286 11.07 5.55 -21.59
N ALA A 287 12.36 5.79 -21.83
CA ALA A 287 13.23 4.99 -22.69
C ALA A 287 14.44 4.39 -21.94
N ASP A 288 14.24 3.99 -20.69
CA ASP A 288 15.26 3.32 -19.88
C ASP A 288 14.66 2.12 -19.12
N PHE A 289 15.52 1.20 -18.71
CA PHE A 289 15.19 0.06 -17.85
C PHE A 289 15.23 0.40 -16.36
N HIS A 290 15.84 1.53 -15.99
CA HIS A 290 15.81 2.07 -14.64
C HIS A 290 14.89 3.28 -14.58
N THR A 291 14.20 3.47 -13.46
CA THR A 291 13.38 4.67 -13.23
C THR A 291 14.24 5.74 -12.58
N GLU A 292 15.06 6.38 -13.41
CA GLU A 292 15.89 7.52 -13.09
C GLU A 292 15.78 8.55 -14.23
N ASN A 293 15.68 9.83 -13.86
CA ASN A 293 15.60 10.92 -14.81
C ASN A 293 16.11 12.23 -14.18
N PRO A 294 16.55 13.21 -15.00
CA PRO A 294 17.09 14.47 -14.50
C PRO A 294 16.06 15.42 -13.85
N VAL A 295 14.76 15.17 -13.97
CA VAL A 295 13.70 16.02 -13.41
C VAL A 295 13.40 15.64 -11.96
N PHE A 296 13.19 14.35 -11.71
CA PHE A 296 12.73 13.81 -10.43
C PHE A 296 13.77 12.93 -9.73
N GLY A 297 14.87 12.60 -10.39
CA GLY A 297 15.89 11.70 -9.85
C GLY A 297 15.50 10.22 -9.92
N ARG A 298 16.18 9.41 -9.11
CA ARG A 298 16.14 7.94 -9.10
C ARG A 298 15.06 7.43 -8.15
N THR A 299 14.33 6.39 -8.57
CA THR A 299 13.44 5.61 -7.70
C THR A 299 14.19 4.39 -7.14
N ALA A 300 14.12 4.15 -5.84
CA ALA A 300 14.75 3.01 -5.16
C ALA A 300 13.76 1.85 -4.96
N ASN A 301 14.25 0.61 -5.00
CA ASN A 301 13.39 -0.56 -4.82
C ASN A 301 12.97 -0.73 -3.34
N PRO A 302 11.67 -0.82 -3.02
CA PRO A 302 11.22 -1.00 -1.64
C PRO A 302 11.73 -2.27 -0.94
N CYS A 303 12.08 -3.32 -1.70
CA CYS A 303 12.66 -4.55 -1.13
C CYS A 303 14.15 -4.38 -0.78
N ASP A 304 14.89 -3.59 -1.57
CA ASP A 304 16.31 -3.31 -1.39
C ASP A 304 16.66 -1.98 -2.08
N PRO A 305 16.90 -0.89 -1.33
CA PRO A 305 17.16 0.43 -1.89
C PRO A 305 18.39 0.50 -2.81
N THR A 306 19.30 -0.47 -2.74
CA THR A 306 20.49 -0.55 -3.61
C THR A 306 20.18 -1.09 -5.01
N ARG A 307 18.96 -1.61 -5.22
CA ARG A 307 18.50 -2.18 -6.48
C ARG A 307 17.53 -1.26 -7.22
N GLY A 308 17.49 -1.41 -8.54
CA GLY A 308 16.54 -0.73 -9.42
C GLY A 308 15.12 -1.28 -9.29
N VAL A 309 14.15 -0.44 -9.68
CA VAL A 309 12.71 -0.78 -9.72
C VAL A 309 12.23 -1.19 -11.12
N GLY A 310 13.14 -1.26 -12.08
CA GLY A 310 12.79 -1.46 -13.47
C GLY A 310 12.26 -0.17 -14.09
N GLY A 311 11.84 -0.26 -15.34
CA GLY A 311 11.43 0.90 -16.11
C GLY A 311 10.61 0.50 -17.33
N SER A 312 9.80 1.41 -17.87
CA SER A 312 9.71 2.83 -17.48
C SER A 312 8.65 3.22 -16.45
N SER A 313 7.89 2.25 -15.92
CA SER A 313 6.84 2.50 -14.90
C SER A 313 7.30 2.06 -13.50
N GLY A 314 8.57 2.27 -13.16
CA GLY A 314 9.13 1.81 -11.88
C GLY A 314 8.55 2.52 -10.66
N GLY A 315 8.22 3.82 -10.77
CA GLY A 315 7.54 4.56 -9.71
C GLY A 315 6.19 3.93 -9.34
N ALA A 316 5.42 3.51 -10.34
CA ALA A 316 4.13 2.83 -10.14
C ALA A 316 4.30 1.51 -9.36
N ALA A 317 5.24 0.66 -9.77
CA ALA A 317 5.47 -0.61 -9.10
C ALA A 317 6.05 -0.45 -7.69
N ALA A 318 6.97 0.49 -7.50
CA ALA A 318 7.54 0.82 -6.20
C ALA A 318 6.48 1.39 -5.24
N ALA A 319 5.62 2.30 -5.73
CA ALA A 319 4.50 2.84 -4.95
C ALA A 319 3.56 1.72 -4.48
N LEU A 320 3.22 0.77 -5.36
CA LEU A 320 2.38 -0.38 -4.99
C LEU A 320 3.05 -1.30 -3.96
N ALA A 321 4.32 -1.65 -4.19
CA ALA A 321 5.08 -2.53 -3.31
C ALA A 321 5.30 -1.94 -1.92
N ALA A 322 5.44 -0.61 -1.82
CA ALA A 322 5.55 0.11 -0.55
C ALA A 322 4.18 0.51 0.06
N GLY A 323 3.06 0.13 -0.56
CA GLY A 323 1.72 0.47 -0.08
C GLY A 323 1.45 1.99 -0.07
N LEU A 324 1.97 2.72 -1.05
CA LEU A 324 1.79 4.18 -1.21
C LEU A 324 0.60 4.52 -2.12
N THR A 325 0.02 3.52 -2.78
CA THR A 325 -1.11 3.68 -3.68
C THR A 325 -1.95 2.39 -3.70
N ALA A 326 -3.25 2.47 -4.02
CA ALA A 326 -4.10 1.29 -4.15
C ALA A 326 -3.94 0.59 -5.53
N LEU A 327 -3.71 1.38 -6.57
CA LEU A 327 -3.62 0.99 -7.97
C LEU A 327 -2.74 2.00 -8.71
N ASP A 328 -2.09 1.60 -9.79
CA ASP A 328 -1.50 2.56 -10.72
C ASP A 328 -1.70 2.09 -12.17
N VAL A 329 -1.49 3.00 -13.12
CA VAL A 329 -1.53 2.70 -14.55
C VAL A 329 -0.24 3.18 -15.20
N GLY A 330 0.50 2.22 -15.76
CA GLY A 330 1.73 2.47 -16.49
C GLY A 330 1.52 2.42 -18.00
N SER A 331 2.65 2.43 -18.71
CA SER A 331 2.68 2.14 -20.16
C SER A 331 3.74 1.10 -20.46
N ASP A 332 3.50 0.28 -21.50
CA ASP A 332 4.33 -0.86 -21.87
C ASP A 332 4.51 -0.92 -23.39
N LEU A 333 5.76 -0.97 -23.81
CA LEU A 333 6.18 -1.25 -25.19
C LEU A 333 7.17 -2.42 -25.20
N GLY A 334 8.22 -2.34 -24.38
CA GLY A 334 9.23 -3.40 -24.21
C GLY A 334 9.17 -4.12 -22.88
N GLY A 335 8.03 -4.11 -22.17
CA GLY A 335 7.93 -4.62 -20.80
C GLY A 335 7.81 -3.53 -19.73
N SER A 336 7.57 -2.28 -20.10
CA SER A 336 7.61 -1.15 -19.16
C SER A 336 6.54 -1.15 -18.05
N VAL A 337 5.55 -2.06 -18.10
CA VAL A 337 4.65 -2.39 -16.98
C VAL A 337 5.13 -3.67 -16.28
N ARG A 338 5.45 -4.70 -17.06
CA ARG A 338 5.76 -6.05 -16.56
C ARG A 338 7.11 -6.15 -15.86
N ASN A 339 8.13 -5.43 -16.35
CA ASN A 339 9.47 -5.39 -15.78
C ASN A 339 9.48 -4.78 -14.38
N PRO A 340 8.91 -3.57 -14.17
CA PRO A 340 8.68 -3.08 -12.82
C PRO A 340 7.90 -4.03 -11.93
N ALA A 341 6.83 -4.65 -12.45
CA ALA A 341 6.04 -5.61 -11.69
C ALA A 341 6.88 -6.81 -11.20
N HIS A 342 7.73 -7.35 -12.08
CA HIS A 342 8.71 -8.40 -11.75
C HIS A 342 9.70 -7.98 -10.67
N TYR A 343 10.32 -6.81 -10.81
CA TYR A 343 11.35 -6.33 -9.86
C TYR A 343 10.82 -5.89 -8.50
N CYS A 344 9.59 -5.39 -8.44
CA CYS A 344 8.97 -4.92 -7.21
C CYS A 344 8.02 -5.95 -6.57
N GLY A 345 7.82 -7.11 -7.21
CA GLY A 345 6.96 -8.18 -6.68
C GLY A 345 5.49 -7.80 -6.64
N VAL A 346 4.99 -7.14 -7.67
CA VAL A 346 3.58 -6.76 -7.82
C VAL A 346 3.00 -7.33 -9.11
N PHE A 347 1.70 -7.16 -9.32
CA PHE A 347 1.02 -7.57 -10.55
C PHE A 347 1.05 -6.44 -11.58
N GLY A 348 1.21 -6.79 -12.86
CA GLY A 348 1.17 -5.82 -13.95
C GLY A 348 0.62 -6.43 -15.22
N HIS A 349 -0.34 -5.78 -15.85
CA HIS A 349 -0.97 -6.28 -17.07
C HIS A 349 -0.64 -5.39 -18.27
N LYS A 350 -0.09 -6.02 -19.32
CA LYS A 350 0.02 -5.43 -20.65
C LYS A 350 -1.18 -5.88 -21.49
N PRO A 351 -2.13 -5.00 -21.81
CA PRO A 351 -3.30 -5.39 -22.58
C PRO A 351 -2.99 -5.81 -24.01
N THR A 352 -3.97 -6.42 -24.66
CA THR A 352 -4.05 -6.52 -26.12
C THR A 352 -3.87 -5.13 -26.74
N PHE A 353 -3.06 -5.04 -27.79
CA PHE A 353 -2.81 -3.76 -28.45
C PHE A 353 -4.11 -3.14 -28.97
N GLY A 354 -4.28 -1.83 -28.75
CA GLY A 354 -5.47 -1.08 -29.14
C GLY A 354 -6.68 -1.22 -28.20
N LEU A 355 -6.57 -1.99 -27.11
CA LEU A 355 -7.66 -2.13 -26.14
C LEU A 355 -7.86 -0.89 -25.26
N VAL A 356 -6.76 -0.31 -24.78
CA VAL A 356 -6.73 0.90 -23.94
C VAL A 356 -6.13 2.05 -24.72
N SER A 357 -6.75 3.22 -24.65
CA SER A 357 -6.29 4.43 -25.34
C SER A 357 -4.99 4.97 -24.74
N LEU A 358 -4.13 5.51 -25.60
CA LEU A 358 -2.94 6.28 -25.23
C LEU A 358 -3.12 7.80 -25.49
N ALA A 359 -4.36 8.27 -25.69
CA ALA A 359 -4.61 9.69 -25.84
C ALA A 359 -4.24 10.45 -24.54
N GLY A 360 -3.41 11.48 -24.66
CA GLY A 360 -2.82 12.20 -23.52
C GLY A 360 -1.68 11.42 -22.83
N HIS A 361 -1.04 10.48 -23.51
CA HIS A 361 0.16 9.78 -23.04
C HIS A 361 1.37 10.05 -23.93
N GLY A 362 2.52 10.30 -23.29
CA GLY A 362 3.82 10.32 -23.93
C GLY A 362 4.38 11.72 -24.16
N LEU A 363 5.50 11.78 -24.88
CA LEU A 363 6.19 13.04 -25.15
C LEU A 363 5.31 13.97 -26.00
N PRO A 364 5.25 15.28 -25.67
CA PRO A 364 4.44 16.26 -26.43
C PRO A 364 4.72 16.28 -27.94
N THR A 365 5.89 15.80 -28.36
CA THR A 365 6.36 15.78 -29.75
C THR A 365 5.96 14.54 -30.54
N MET A 366 5.17 13.62 -29.98
CA MET A 366 4.76 12.36 -30.64
C MET A 366 3.33 12.47 -31.19
N PRO A 367 3.12 12.81 -32.48
CA PRO A 367 1.79 13.11 -33.03
C PRO A 367 0.89 11.88 -33.23
N ARG A 368 1.37 10.66 -32.93
CA ARG A 368 0.62 9.41 -33.09
C ARG A 368 0.91 8.47 -31.92
N ALA A 369 -0.10 7.69 -31.53
CA ALA A 369 0.07 6.59 -30.59
C ALA A 369 1.13 5.62 -31.15
N PRO A 370 2.22 5.36 -30.41
CA PRO A 370 3.29 4.50 -30.90
C PRO A 370 2.78 3.06 -31.09
N ASP A 371 3.16 2.46 -32.21
CA ASP A 371 2.88 1.05 -32.49
C ASP A 371 3.40 0.15 -31.34
N MET A 372 2.70 -0.95 -31.04
CA MET A 372 2.93 -1.87 -29.92
C MET A 372 2.74 -1.30 -28.51
N ALA A 373 2.79 0.01 -28.32
CA ALA A 373 2.65 0.62 -27.02
C ALA A 373 1.21 0.51 -26.50
N VAL A 374 1.07 0.25 -25.20
CA VAL A 374 -0.23 0.20 -24.52
C VAL A 374 -0.15 0.87 -23.15
N ALA A 375 -1.29 1.34 -22.64
CA ALA A 375 -1.47 1.64 -21.21
C ALA A 375 -1.94 0.37 -20.50
N GLY A 376 -1.42 0.11 -19.30
CA GLY A 376 -1.69 -1.13 -18.59
C GLY A 376 -1.70 -0.95 -17.07
N PRO A 377 -2.63 -1.59 -16.34
CA PRO A 377 -2.71 -1.45 -14.89
C PRO A 377 -1.59 -2.20 -14.17
N LEU A 378 -1.19 -1.68 -13.02
CA LEU A 378 -0.39 -2.35 -12.00
C LEU A 378 -1.21 -2.42 -10.71
N ALA A 379 -1.14 -3.54 -10.00
CA ALA A 379 -1.91 -3.77 -8.78
C ALA A 379 -1.22 -4.75 -7.82
N ARG A 380 -1.82 -4.98 -6.65
CA ARG A 380 -1.41 -6.04 -5.70
C ARG A 380 -2.12 -7.37 -5.92
N SER A 381 -3.12 -7.42 -6.80
CA SER A 381 -3.91 -8.63 -7.07
C SER A 381 -4.29 -8.74 -8.54
N ALA A 382 -4.56 -9.97 -8.99
CA ALA A 382 -5.07 -10.21 -10.34
C ALA A 382 -6.51 -9.68 -10.50
N GLU A 383 -7.30 -9.70 -9.41
CA GLU A 383 -8.66 -9.19 -9.35
C GLU A 383 -8.70 -7.68 -9.62
N ASP A 384 -7.80 -6.91 -9.02
CA ASP A 384 -7.67 -5.47 -9.29
C ASP A 384 -7.20 -5.20 -10.72
N LEU A 385 -6.32 -6.04 -11.29
CA LEU A 385 -5.94 -5.90 -12.71
C LEU A 385 -7.15 -6.08 -13.63
N ALA A 386 -7.99 -7.08 -13.37
CA ALA A 386 -9.20 -7.32 -14.16
C ALA A 386 -10.16 -6.14 -14.09
N LEU A 387 -10.43 -5.64 -12.87
CA LEU A 387 -11.28 -4.48 -12.64
C LEU A 387 -10.74 -3.22 -13.34
N ALA A 388 -9.45 -2.94 -13.14
CA ALA A 388 -8.79 -1.79 -13.73
C ALA A 388 -8.81 -1.87 -15.26
N LEU A 389 -8.62 -3.05 -15.84
CA LEU A 389 -8.67 -3.21 -17.29
C LEU A 389 -10.05 -2.90 -17.87
N GLU A 390 -11.14 -3.31 -17.22
CA GLU A 390 -12.50 -2.96 -17.65
C GLU A 390 -12.75 -1.45 -17.58
N VAL A 391 -12.33 -0.80 -16.49
CA VAL A 391 -12.37 0.66 -16.33
C VAL A 391 -11.61 1.34 -17.46
N LEU A 392 -10.36 0.90 -17.70
CA LEU A 392 -9.49 1.48 -18.71
C LEU A 392 -9.94 1.18 -20.14
N ALA A 393 -10.64 0.08 -20.40
CA ALA A 393 -11.21 -0.22 -21.71
C ALA A 393 -12.51 0.56 -21.99
N GLY A 394 -13.14 1.12 -20.94
CA GLY A 394 -14.41 1.85 -21.02
C GLY A 394 -15.62 0.96 -21.36
N ARG A 395 -15.47 -0.37 -21.23
CA ARG A 395 -16.52 -1.35 -21.48
C ARG A 395 -16.25 -2.61 -20.66
N PRO A 396 -17.30 -3.35 -20.25
CA PRO A 396 -17.12 -4.70 -19.76
C PRO A 396 -16.37 -5.51 -20.82
N LEU A 397 -15.26 -6.12 -20.43
CA LEU A 397 -14.60 -7.07 -21.29
C LEU A 397 -15.41 -8.35 -21.18
N THR A 398 -16.05 -8.76 -22.28
CA THR A 398 -16.87 -9.96 -22.26
C THR A 398 -16.06 -11.09 -21.65
N ARG A 399 -16.53 -11.62 -20.52
CA ARG A 399 -16.31 -13.01 -20.11
C ARG A 399 -16.97 -13.92 -21.18
N ALA A 400 -16.62 -13.79 -22.47
CA ALA A 400 -16.81 -14.88 -23.41
C ALA A 400 -16.19 -16.06 -22.69
N PRO A 401 -16.98 -17.11 -22.34
CA PRO A 401 -16.78 -17.87 -21.11
C PRO A 401 -15.31 -18.14 -21.02
N ALA A 402 -14.62 -17.43 -20.13
CA ALA A 402 -13.19 -17.57 -19.98
C ALA A 402 -13.09 -19.04 -19.63
N ARG A 403 -12.70 -19.87 -20.61
CA ARG A 403 -12.48 -21.26 -20.33
C ARG A 403 -11.28 -21.14 -19.41
N PRO A 404 -11.41 -21.44 -18.11
CA PRO A 404 -10.28 -21.34 -17.21
C PRO A 404 -9.13 -22.05 -17.88
N ALA A 405 -7.97 -21.41 -17.96
CA ALA A 405 -6.85 -21.95 -18.73
C ALA A 405 -6.61 -23.41 -18.31
N ARG A 406 -6.77 -24.34 -19.26
CA ARG A 406 -6.62 -25.78 -19.01
C ARG A 406 -5.33 -26.32 -19.61
N ARG A 407 -4.82 -25.68 -20.66
CA ARG A 407 -3.63 -26.08 -21.42
C ARG A 407 -2.59 -24.99 -21.26
N VAL A 408 -1.59 -25.24 -20.41
CA VAL A 408 -0.56 -24.27 -20.05
C VAL A 408 0.78 -24.75 -20.58
N ALA A 409 1.38 -23.99 -21.49
CA ALA A 409 2.76 -24.20 -21.87
C ALA A 409 3.66 -23.42 -20.91
N VAL A 410 4.82 -23.97 -20.56
CA VAL A 410 5.82 -23.29 -19.74
C VAL A 410 7.15 -23.26 -20.49
N TRP A 411 7.76 -22.08 -20.58
CA TRP A 411 9.06 -21.85 -21.20
C TRP A 411 10.01 -21.22 -20.18
N PRO A 412 10.68 -22.04 -19.35
CA PRO A 412 11.52 -21.54 -18.24
C PRO A 412 12.76 -20.78 -18.68
N THR A 413 13.39 -21.21 -19.78
CA THR A 413 14.65 -20.66 -20.28
C THR A 413 14.84 -21.03 -21.76
N ASP A 414 15.73 -20.33 -22.46
CA ASP A 414 16.14 -20.65 -23.82
C ASP A 414 17.65 -20.40 -24.00
N PRO A 415 18.40 -21.25 -24.72
CA PRO A 415 19.82 -20.99 -24.99
C PRO A 415 20.11 -19.64 -25.67
N PHE A 416 19.17 -19.10 -26.45
CA PHE A 416 19.29 -17.79 -27.09
C PHE A 416 19.07 -16.62 -26.10
N ALA A 417 18.33 -16.85 -25.02
CA ALA A 417 18.09 -15.87 -23.95
C ALA A 417 18.04 -16.56 -22.58
N PRO A 418 19.22 -16.96 -22.07
CA PRO A 418 19.29 -17.65 -20.79
C PRO A 418 18.78 -16.74 -19.68
N VAL A 419 18.19 -17.37 -18.66
CA VAL A 419 17.77 -16.73 -17.42
C VAL A 419 18.50 -17.36 -16.24
N ASP A 420 18.59 -16.63 -15.13
CA ASP A 420 19.16 -17.14 -13.88
C ASP A 420 18.38 -18.39 -13.42
N ASP A 421 19.11 -19.34 -12.84
CA ASP A 421 18.57 -20.64 -12.41
C ASP A 421 17.34 -20.50 -11.49
N GLU A 422 17.32 -19.48 -10.63
CA GLU A 422 16.22 -19.24 -9.69
C GLU A 422 14.93 -18.79 -10.41
N ILE A 423 15.04 -18.09 -11.54
CA ILE A 423 13.89 -17.69 -12.35
C ILE A 423 13.37 -18.89 -13.15
N ALA A 424 14.27 -19.69 -13.73
CA ALA A 424 13.88 -20.93 -14.39
C ALA A 424 13.21 -21.89 -13.39
N ALA A 425 13.73 -21.98 -12.17
CA ALA A 425 13.15 -22.79 -11.09
C ALA A 425 11.76 -22.28 -10.65
N ALA A 426 11.55 -20.96 -10.61
CA ALA A 426 10.23 -20.39 -10.34
C ALA A 426 9.20 -20.78 -11.44
N ALA A 427 9.60 -20.73 -12.71
CA ALA A 427 8.75 -21.18 -13.82
C ALA A 427 8.42 -22.68 -13.73
N GLN A 428 9.39 -23.51 -13.34
CA GLN A 428 9.14 -24.94 -13.12
C GLN A 428 8.22 -25.19 -11.92
N SER A 429 8.41 -24.46 -10.82
CA SER A 429 7.55 -24.56 -9.63
C SER A 429 6.11 -24.20 -9.96
N PHE A 430 5.91 -23.17 -10.79
CA PHE A 430 4.60 -22.83 -11.33
C PHE A 430 4.01 -23.96 -12.19
N ALA A 431 4.81 -24.56 -13.07
CA ALA A 431 4.39 -25.69 -13.90
C ALA A 431 3.85 -26.85 -13.05
N ASP A 432 4.59 -27.19 -11.99
CA ASP A 432 4.21 -28.27 -11.06
C ASP A 432 2.93 -27.91 -10.29
N ALA A 433 2.79 -26.65 -9.86
CA ALA A 433 1.60 -26.13 -9.18
C ALA A 433 0.35 -26.14 -10.07
N ALA A 434 0.50 -25.82 -11.36
CA ALA A 434 -0.57 -25.89 -12.36
C ALA A 434 -0.98 -27.35 -12.64
N ALA A 435 -0.01 -28.26 -12.78
CA ALA A 435 -0.28 -29.69 -12.97
C ALA A 435 -1.03 -30.30 -11.76
N ARG A 436 -0.65 -29.96 -10.52
CA ARG A 436 -1.36 -30.37 -9.30
C ARG A 436 -2.82 -29.91 -9.26
N ARG A 437 -3.15 -28.82 -9.94
CA ARG A 437 -4.52 -28.28 -10.09
C ARG A 437 -5.29 -28.91 -11.26
N GLY A 438 -4.72 -29.92 -11.92
CA GLY A 438 -5.38 -30.66 -13.00
C GLY A 438 -5.28 -30.00 -14.38
N MET A 439 -4.41 -29.00 -14.54
CA MET A 439 -4.12 -28.41 -15.85
C MET A 439 -3.22 -29.33 -16.66
N ALA A 440 -3.44 -29.40 -17.97
CA ALA A 440 -2.52 -30.01 -18.92
C ALA A 440 -1.32 -29.07 -19.12
N VAL A 441 -0.16 -29.47 -18.60
CA VAL A 441 1.07 -28.66 -18.63
C VAL A 441 2.08 -29.25 -19.61
N SER A 442 2.75 -28.41 -20.40
CA SER A 442 3.87 -28.83 -21.25
C SER A 442 5.04 -27.87 -21.13
N ASP A 443 6.20 -28.41 -20.78
CA ASP A 443 7.49 -27.72 -20.78
C ASP A 443 8.17 -27.73 -22.16
N ARG A 444 7.58 -28.42 -23.16
CA ARG A 444 8.11 -28.55 -24.53
C ARG A 444 7.32 -27.76 -25.58
N ALA A 445 6.07 -27.39 -25.28
CA ALA A 445 5.23 -26.67 -26.22
C ALA A 445 5.76 -25.26 -26.45
N ARG A 446 5.97 -24.88 -27.70
CA ARG A 446 6.48 -23.56 -28.11
C ARG A 446 5.76 -23.08 -29.35
N PRO A 447 5.52 -21.77 -29.50
CA PRO A 447 5.15 -21.23 -30.80
C PRO A 447 6.30 -21.45 -31.79
N ALA A 448 5.98 -21.75 -33.05
CA ALA A 448 6.97 -22.02 -34.09
C ALA A 448 7.68 -20.73 -34.54
N LEU A 449 8.61 -20.24 -33.70
CA LEU A 449 9.30 -18.96 -33.84
C LEU A 449 10.81 -19.17 -33.86
N ASP A 450 11.51 -18.40 -34.68
CA ASP A 450 12.95 -18.20 -34.55
C ASP A 450 13.21 -16.95 -33.69
N LEU A 451 13.82 -17.13 -32.51
CA LEU A 451 14.06 -16.05 -31.56
C LEU A 451 15.05 -14.99 -32.08
N ALA A 452 15.98 -15.38 -32.97
CA ALA A 452 16.87 -14.42 -33.61
C ALA A 452 16.11 -13.47 -34.53
N THR A 453 15.21 -14.01 -35.35
CA THR A 453 14.29 -13.23 -36.19
C THR A 453 13.36 -12.36 -35.36
N HIS A 454 12.77 -12.90 -34.29
CA HIS A 454 11.95 -12.12 -33.37
C HIS A 454 12.70 -10.91 -32.80
N ARG A 455 13.93 -11.13 -32.28
CA ARG A 455 14.75 -10.06 -31.71
C ARG A 455 15.07 -8.97 -32.73
N ARG A 456 15.43 -9.35 -33.96
CA ARG A 456 15.74 -8.39 -35.04
C ARG A 456 14.51 -7.57 -35.44
N ALA A 457 13.38 -8.23 -35.67
CA ALA A 457 12.11 -7.57 -36.02
C ALA A 457 11.69 -6.57 -34.94
N PHE A 458 11.72 -7.00 -33.67
CA PHE A 458 11.38 -6.14 -32.54
C PHE A 458 12.31 -4.92 -32.46
N ALA A 459 13.63 -5.12 -32.51
CA ALA A 459 14.58 -4.01 -32.46
C ALA A 459 14.41 -3.01 -33.60
N ALA A 460 14.15 -3.49 -34.83
CA ALA A 460 13.92 -2.64 -36.00
C ALA A 460 12.64 -1.80 -35.87
N LEU A 461 11.56 -2.39 -35.37
CA LEU A 461 10.29 -1.69 -35.16
C LEU A 461 10.35 -0.69 -34.01
N VAL A 462 10.99 -1.05 -32.88
CA VAL A 462 11.23 -0.11 -31.78
C VAL A 462 12.10 1.05 -32.24
N GLY A 463 13.17 0.79 -32.99
CA GLY A 463 14.03 1.83 -33.55
C GLY A 463 13.26 2.80 -34.46
N ALA A 464 12.34 2.29 -35.29
CA ALA A 464 11.47 3.13 -36.12
C ALA A 464 10.51 3.98 -35.27
N ILE A 465 9.91 3.41 -34.22
CA ILE A 465 9.02 4.14 -33.30
C ILE A 465 9.78 5.29 -32.62
N VAL A 466 10.94 5.00 -32.03
CA VAL A 466 11.75 6.01 -31.32
C VAL A 466 12.21 7.12 -32.26
N ALA A 467 12.54 6.79 -33.51
CA ALA A 467 12.95 7.76 -34.52
C ALA A 467 11.79 8.50 -35.20
N GLY A 468 10.53 8.14 -34.91
CA GLY A 468 9.36 8.69 -35.60
C GLY A 468 9.28 8.31 -37.09
N HIS A 469 9.90 7.19 -37.48
CA HIS A 469 9.93 6.70 -38.86
C HIS A 469 8.83 5.69 -39.15
N ALA A 470 8.54 5.49 -40.44
CA ALA A 470 7.69 4.39 -40.88
C ALA A 470 8.34 3.02 -40.54
N PRO A 471 7.53 2.00 -40.18
CA PRO A 471 8.06 0.68 -39.88
C PRO A 471 8.75 0.07 -41.11
N PRO A 472 9.95 -0.52 -40.97
CA PRO A 472 10.64 -1.17 -42.07
C PRO A 472 9.80 -2.32 -42.66
N PRO A 473 9.61 -2.39 -44.00
CA PRO A 473 8.74 -3.40 -44.61
C PRO A 473 9.13 -4.86 -44.29
N ASP A 474 10.42 -5.13 -44.18
CA ASP A 474 10.95 -6.47 -43.86
C ASP A 474 10.62 -6.87 -42.41
N ALA A 475 10.84 -5.96 -41.46
CA ALA A 475 10.50 -6.19 -40.06
C ALA A 475 8.99 -6.38 -39.87
N GLU A 476 8.18 -5.67 -40.66
CA GLU A 476 6.73 -5.86 -40.70
C GLU A 476 6.34 -7.23 -41.25
N ALA A 477 7.03 -7.71 -42.29
CA ALA A 477 6.81 -9.04 -42.84
C ALA A 477 7.18 -10.14 -41.85
N GLU A 478 8.32 -10.00 -41.15
CA GLU A 478 8.74 -10.88 -40.05
C GLU A 478 7.69 -10.88 -38.93
N ARG A 479 7.22 -9.71 -38.48
CA ARG A 479 6.14 -9.59 -37.48
C ARG A 479 4.88 -10.33 -37.90
N ARG A 480 4.43 -10.18 -39.15
CA ARG A 480 3.24 -10.90 -39.66
C ARG A 480 3.41 -12.41 -39.59
N ALA A 481 4.61 -12.92 -39.87
CA ALA A 481 4.91 -14.35 -39.77
C ALA A 481 4.89 -14.83 -38.30
N ILE A 482 5.54 -14.08 -37.40
CA ILE A 482 5.56 -14.34 -35.96
C ILE A 482 4.13 -14.38 -35.39
N ARG A 483 3.27 -13.42 -35.77
CA ARG A 483 1.87 -13.41 -35.36
C ARG A 483 1.04 -14.58 -35.88
N ARG A 484 1.38 -15.14 -37.04
CA ARG A 484 0.73 -16.38 -37.51
C ARG A 484 1.13 -17.58 -36.64
N ALA A 485 2.40 -17.69 -36.29
CA ALA A 485 2.88 -18.76 -35.42
C ALA A 485 2.27 -18.70 -34.01
N TRP A 486 2.10 -17.50 -33.44
CA TRP A 486 1.37 -17.34 -32.17
C TRP A 486 -0.10 -17.75 -32.26
N ARG A 487 -0.80 -17.37 -33.34
CA ARG A 487 -2.19 -17.77 -33.53
C ARG A 487 -2.33 -19.29 -33.61
N ALA A 488 -1.49 -19.96 -34.39
CA ALA A 488 -1.48 -21.42 -34.49
C ALA A 488 -1.17 -22.08 -33.13
N PHE A 489 -0.22 -21.53 -32.38
CA PHE A 489 0.09 -22.02 -31.03
C PHE A 489 -1.12 -21.95 -30.09
N PHE A 490 -1.89 -20.86 -30.13
CA PHE A 490 -3.07 -20.68 -29.28
C PHE A 490 -4.31 -21.47 -29.73
N GLU A 491 -4.28 -22.15 -30.88
CA GLU A 491 -5.29 -23.16 -31.22
C GLU A 491 -5.12 -24.40 -30.29
N GLU A 492 -3.89 -24.71 -29.92
CA GLU A 492 -3.52 -25.89 -29.11
C GLU A 492 -3.30 -25.60 -27.62
N TRP A 493 -2.91 -24.37 -27.27
CA TRP A 493 -2.57 -23.97 -25.90
C TRP A 493 -3.36 -22.72 -25.49
N ASP A 494 -3.70 -22.59 -24.22
CA ASP A 494 -4.49 -21.43 -23.76
C ASP A 494 -3.57 -20.27 -23.32
N VAL A 495 -2.44 -20.62 -22.69
CA VAL A 495 -1.47 -19.67 -22.15
C VAL A 495 -0.06 -20.22 -22.28
N LEU A 496 0.91 -19.33 -22.55
CA LEU A 496 2.33 -19.56 -22.31
C LEU A 496 2.77 -18.82 -21.04
N VAL A 497 3.39 -19.54 -20.10
CA VAL A 497 4.09 -18.94 -18.97
C VAL A 497 5.59 -18.94 -19.20
N CYS A 498 6.22 -17.79 -19.04
CA CYS A 498 7.66 -17.61 -19.22
C CYS A 498 8.21 -16.49 -18.31
N PRO A 499 9.54 -16.37 -18.17
CA PRO A 499 10.15 -15.25 -17.46
C PRO A 499 9.68 -13.90 -17.99
N VAL A 500 9.61 -12.88 -17.13
CA VAL A 500 9.48 -11.49 -17.60
C VAL A 500 10.84 -10.98 -18.06
N MET A 501 11.84 -11.19 -17.19
CA MET A 501 13.23 -10.77 -17.33
C MET A 501 14.17 -11.90 -16.90
N PRO A 502 15.44 -11.90 -17.36
CA PRO A 502 16.37 -13.00 -17.13
C PRO A 502 17.02 -12.98 -15.75
N THR A 503 16.92 -11.88 -15.01
CA THR A 503 17.50 -11.74 -13.66
C THR A 503 16.50 -11.08 -12.72
N THR A 504 16.75 -11.14 -11.40
CA THR A 504 16.09 -10.27 -10.42
C THR A 504 16.56 -8.81 -10.58
N ALA A 505 16.04 -7.93 -9.72
CA ALA A 505 16.40 -6.52 -9.71
C ALA A 505 17.93 -6.34 -9.58
N ARG A 506 18.51 -5.58 -10.52
CA ARG A 506 19.95 -5.30 -10.61
C ARG A 506 20.33 -4.10 -9.73
N PRO A 507 21.61 -3.96 -9.33
CA PRO A 507 22.10 -2.68 -8.79
C PRO A 507 21.80 -1.54 -9.75
N HIS A 508 21.60 -0.32 -9.22
CA HIS A 508 21.28 0.85 -10.05
C HIS A 508 22.31 1.14 -11.14
N ASP A 509 23.59 0.94 -10.84
CA ASP A 509 24.69 1.32 -11.74
C ASP A 509 25.05 0.20 -12.74
N GLU A 510 24.31 -0.92 -12.72
CA GLU A 510 24.45 -1.99 -13.69
C GLU A 510 23.35 -1.89 -14.76
N PRO A 511 23.71 -1.67 -16.04
CA PRO A 511 22.75 -1.81 -17.11
C PRO A 511 22.37 -3.29 -17.23
N PRO A 512 21.09 -3.60 -17.45
CA PRO A 512 20.68 -4.97 -17.62
C PRO A 512 21.20 -5.55 -18.96
N PRO A 513 21.28 -6.89 -19.09
CA PRO A 513 21.71 -7.52 -20.33
C PRO A 513 20.82 -7.12 -21.51
N LEU A 514 21.38 -6.91 -22.71
CA LEU A 514 20.59 -6.59 -23.91
C LEU A 514 19.55 -7.69 -24.26
N THR A 515 19.78 -8.92 -23.81
CA THR A 515 18.83 -10.04 -23.94
C THR A 515 17.60 -9.91 -23.04
N GLN A 516 17.61 -8.98 -22.08
CA GLN A 516 16.55 -8.78 -21.10
C GLN A 516 15.18 -8.57 -21.77
N VAL A 517 15.12 -7.80 -22.86
CA VAL A 517 13.86 -7.45 -23.52
C VAL A 517 13.28 -8.61 -24.33
N LEU A 518 14.02 -9.69 -24.60
CA LEU A 518 13.51 -10.73 -25.47
C LEU A 518 12.21 -11.32 -24.92
N TRP A 519 12.22 -11.70 -23.65
CA TRP A 519 11.08 -12.31 -22.98
C TRP A 519 9.86 -11.39 -22.95
N SER A 520 10.03 -10.12 -22.58
CA SER A 520 8.93 -9.16 -22.58
C SER A 520 8.45 -8.82 -24.00
N SER A 521 9.34 -8.82 -25.00
CA SER A 521 9.01 -8.51 -26.39
C SER A 521 8.15 -9.55 -27.09
N LEU A 522 8.12 -10.80 -26.59
CA LEU A 522 7.31 -11.89 -27.14
C LEU A 522 5.84 -11.46 -27.34
N ALA A 523 5.26 -10.85 -26.31
CA ALA A 523 3.90 -10.34 -26.34
C ALA A 523 3.77 -9.04 -27.13
N SER A 524 4.70 -8.10 -26.94
CA SER A 524 4.63 -6.76 -27.53
C SER A 524 4.70 -6.76 -29.06
N LEU A 525 5.67 -7.50 -29.64
CA LEU A 525 5.81 -7.61 -31.10
C LEU A 525 4.55 -8.18 -31.76
N SER A 526 3.82 -9.02 -31.02
CA SER A 526 2.73 -9.82 -31.54
C SER A 526 1.34 -9.27 -31.17
N TYR A 527 1.28 -8.10 -30.52
CA TYR A 527 0.05 -7.47 -30.00
C TYR A 527 -0.73 -8.29 -28.96
N LEU A 528 -0.09 -9.31 -28.38
CA LEU A 528 -0.73 -10.23 -27.43
C LEU A 528 -0.81 -9.60 -26.04
N PRO A 529 -1.85 -9.90 -25.24
CA PRO A 529 -1.87 -9.53 -23.84
C PRO A 529 -0.85 -10.35 -23.02
N ALA A 530 -0.33 -9.77 -21.94
CA ALA A 530 0.57 -10.46 -21.02
C ALA A 530 0.43 -9.94 -19.59
N THR A 531 0.25 -10.85 -18.63
CA THR A 531 0.15 -10.52 -17.20
C THR A 531 1.40 -10.96 -16.47
N ALA A 532 2.16 -10.02 -15.90
CA ALA A 532 3.22 -10.28 -14.94
C ALA A 532 2.64 -10.48 -13.54
N PHE A 533 3.15 -11.48 -12.83
CA PHE A 533 2.71 -11.83 -11.48
C PHE A 533 3.90 -12.32 -10.62
N PRO A 534 3.86 -12.12 -9.29
CA PRO A 534 4.87 -12.64 -8.37
C PRO A 534 4.92 -14.18 -8.39
N ALA A 535 6.11 -14.76 -8.37
CA ALA A 535 6.33 -16.21 -8.46
C ALA A 535 7.38 -16.73 -7.46
N GLY A 536 7.68 -15.93 -6.43
CA GLY A 536 8.60 -16.28 -5.35
C GLY A 536 9.65 -15.20 -5.08
N ARG A 537 10.71 -15.60 -4.37
CA ARG A 537 11.86 -14.75 -4.05
C ARG A 537 13.15 -15.50 -4.37
N SER A 538 14.19 -14.77 -4.76
CA SER A 538 15.53 -15.32 -4.90
C SER A 538 16.18 -15.60 -3.54
N ARG A 539 17.35 -16.24 -3.55
CA ARG A 539 18.24 -16.43 -2.39
C ARG A 539 18.60 -15.12 -1.68
N GLU A 540 18.66 -14.01 -2.42
CA GLU A 540 18.91 -12.67 -1.87
C GLU A 540 17.63 -11.99 -1.33
N GLY A 541 16.49 -12.67 -1.38
CA GLY A 541 15.20 -12.14 -0.93
C GLY A 541 14.52 -11.20 -1.94
N LEU A 542 15.10 -10.99 -3.11
CA LEU A 542 14.52 -10.13 -4.16
C LEU A 542 13.31 -10.81 -4.81
N PRO A 543 12.27 -10.06 -5.21
CA PRO A 543 11.14 -10.62 -5.92
C PRO A 543 11.53 -11.30 -7.23
N ILE A 544 10.85 -12.41 -7.51
CA ILE A 544 10.85 -13.08 -8.82
C ILE A 544 9.42 -13.04 -9.34
N GLY A 545 9.23 -12.61 -10.57
CA GLY A 545 7.97 -12.63 -11.30
C GLY A 545 8.07 -13.40 -12.62
N LEU A 546 6.93 -13.93 -13.05
CA LEU A 546 6.74 -14.57 -14.35
C LEU A 546 5.66 -13.80 -15.12
N GLN A 547 5.55 -14.05 -16.42
CA GLN A 547 4.42 -13.57 -17.22
C GLN A 547 3.62 -14.71 -17.84
N ALA A 548 2.30 -14.53 -17.88
CA ALA A 548 1.35 -15.33 -18.63
C ALA A 548 0.97 -14.58 -19.90
N ILE A 549 1.22 -15.16 -21.08
CA ILE A 549 0.86 -14.63 -22.40
C ILE A 549 -0.30 -15.46 -22.96
N SER A 550 -1.41 -14.82 -23.32
CA SER A 550 -2.57 -15.45 -23.95
C SER A 550 -2.81 -14.92 -25.37
N ALA A 551 -3.79 -15.48 -26.07
CA ALA A 551 -4.18 -15.04 -27.40
C ALA A 551 -4.64 -13.57 -27.42
N GLU A 552 -4.52 -12.93 -28.59
CA GLU A 552 -5.03 -11.56 -28.83
C GLU A 552 -6.53 -11.48 -28.47
N GLY A 553 -6.89 -10.53 -27.59
CA GLY A 553 -8.25 -10.37 -27.06
C GLY A 553 -8.61 -11.31 -25.90
N ALA A 554 -7.72 -12.20 -25.47
CA ALA A 554 -7.91 -13.12 -24.35
C ALA A 554 -7.24 -12.61 -23.05
N ASP A 555 -7.23 -11.30 -22.82
CA ASP A 555 -6.60 -10.63 -21.67
C ASP A 555 -7.00 -11.28 -20.33
N ALA A 556 -8.31 -11.51 -20.15
CA ALA A 556 -8.88 -12.14 -18.97
C ALA A 556 -8.30 -13.54 -18.68
N THR A 557 -7.91 -14.30 -19.70
CA THR A 557 -7.32 -15.64 -19.53
C THR A 557 -5.95 -15.55 -18.85
N SER A 558 -5.11 -14.59 -19.25
CA SER A 558 -3.80 -14.38 -18.64
C SER A 558 -3.91 -13.84 -17.21
N ILE A 559 -4.88 -12.96 -16.95
CA ILE A 559 -5.13 -12.40 -15.61
C ILE A 559 -5.67 -13.48 -14.67
N GLU A 560 -6.62 -14.31 -15.13
CA GLU A 560 -7.16 -15.41 -14.34
C GLU A 560 -6.07 -16.41 -13.96
N LEU A 561 -5.19 -16.80 -14.89
CA LEU A 561 -4.07 -17.70 -14.57
C LEU A 561 -3.13 -17.08 -13.52
N ALA A 562 -2.87 -15.77 -13.61
CA ALA A 562 -2.03 -15.06 -12.63
C ALA A 562 -2.63 -15.08 -11.21
N SER A 563 -3.94 -15.21 -11.04
CA SER A 563 -4.58 -15.33 -9.71
C SER A 563 -4.14 -16.58 -8.94
N LEU A 564 -3.57 -17.59 -9.61
CA LEU A 564 -3.02 -18.78 -8.98
C LEU A 564 -1.78 -18.48 -8.12
N ALA A 565 -1.08 -17.38 -8.41
CA ALA A 565 0.12 -16.96 -7.69
C ALA A 565 -0.15 -16.51 -6.24
N ASN A 566 -1.38 -16.09 -5.92
CA ASN A 566 -1.77 -15.57 -4.60
C ASN A 566 -2.29 -16.67 -3.64
N ARG A 567 -2.23 -17.95 -4.02
CA ARG A 567 -2.93 -19.04 -3.31
C ARG A 567 -2.02 -20.15 -2.78
N GLU A 568 -0.72 -19.89 -2.67
CA GLU A 568 0.28 -20.72 -1.99
C GLU A 568 1.12 -19.83 -1.07
#